data_AF-A0A7E5WYA9-F1
#
_entry.id   AF-A0A7E5WYA9-F1
#
_cell.length_a   1.000
_cell.length_b   1.000
_cell.length_c   1.000
_cell.angle_alpha   90.00
_cell.angle_beta   90.00
_cell.angle_gamma   90.00
#
_symmetry.space_group_name_H-M   'P 1'
#
loop_
_entity.id
_entity.type
_entity.pdbx_description
1 polymer ?
#
loop_
_entity_poly.entity_id
_entity_poly.type
_entity_poly.pdbx_seq_one_letter_code
_entity_poly.pdbx_strand_id
1 'polypeptide(L)'
;MNNSNSLKLINENSMVQTLALNEVITTETEEHLLDKEILDILGDDPTCTAIYGLDIHKELASRLQHVSTSGLTKETRKELQQRYPLPANATLLGGPAINPEIKAALPETLANRDKAIETKQKLLASAISCIASASSQILDSQDKNTELLKKLMDANKLLCDIQHSDSITRRMFSTSVLKYKNR
;
A
#
# COMPACT_ATOMS: atom_id res chain seq x y z
N MET A 1 -33.39 51.47 -59.87
CA MET A 1 -32.39 50.41 -60.12
C MET A 1 -31.70 50.10 -58.80
N ASN A 2 -31.79 48.83 -58.41
CA ASN A 2 -31.28 48.17 -57.21
C ASN A 2 -29.80 48.48 -56.91
N ASN A 3 -29.25 48.31 -55.70
CA ASN A 3 -29.70 48.21 -54.31
C ASN A 3 -28.37 48.20 -53.54
N SER A 4 -28.14 49.17 -52.65
CA SER A 4 -26.93 49.26 -51.83
C SER A 4 -27.33 49.38 -50.36
N ASN A 5 -26.76 48.49 -49.54
CA ASN A 5 -26.38 48.69 -48.15
C ASN A 5 -27.45 49.24 -47.17
N SER A 6 -27.90 48.41 -46.24
CA SER A 6 -27.20 48.21 -44.95
C SER A 6 -28.18 47.84 -43.83
N LEU A 7 -27.88 46.71 -43.20
CA LEU A 7 -28.09 46.38 -41.79
C LEU A 7 -29.50 46.14 -41.22
N LYS A 8 -29.56 44.92 -40.66
CA LYS A 8 -30.32 44.43 -39.50
C LYS A 8 -31.76 44.01 -39.77
N LEU A 9 -31.99 42.71 -39.77
CA LEU A 9 -32.77 41.99 -38.75
C LEU A 9 -32.78 40.48 -39.06
N ILE A 10 -32.39 39.68 -38.06
CA ILE A 10 -32.95 38.36 -37.71
C ILE A 10 -32.84 37.25 -38.79
N ASN A 11 -31.98 36.27 -38.61
CA ASN A 11 -32.27 35.08 -37.79
C ASN A 11 -31.06 34.15 -37.79
N GLU A 12 -30.93 33.45 -36.68
CA GLU A 12 -29.81 32.61 -36.27
C GLU A 12 -29.55 31.42 -37.20
N ASN A 13 -28.24 31.18 -37.44
CA ASN A 13 -27.52 29.91 -37.33
C ASN A 13 -28.14 28.65 -38.00
N SER A 14 -27.45 27.81 -38.79
CA SER A 14 -26.03 27.59 -39.11
C SER A 14 -26.05 26.32 -39.99
N MET A 15 -25.76 26.32 -41.30
CA MET A 15 -24.46 25.95 -41.92
C MET A 15 -23.59 25.06 -41.00
N VAL A 16 -23.10 23.86 -41.32
CA VAL A 16 -22.38 23.32 -42.50
C VAL A 16 -22.32 21.79 -42.26
N GLN A 17 -22.85 20.96 -43.16
CA GLN A 17 -22.12 20.20 -44.20
C GLN A 17 -21.18 19.09 -43.68
N THR A 18 -21.58 17.88 -44.05
CA THR A 18 -20.96 16.55 -43.98
C THR A 18 -19.50 16.50 -44.45
N LEU A 19 -18.64 15.73 -43.75
CA LEU A 19 -17.96 14.51 -44.26
C LEU A 19 -16.75 14.08 -43.41
N ALA A 20 -16.71 12.76 -43.18
CA ALA A 20 -15.54 11.87 -43.06
C ALA A 20 -14.97 11.48 -41.66
N LEU A 21 -15.41 10.28 -41.24
CA LEU A 21 -14.61 9.10 -40.88
C LEU A 21 -13.77 9.10 -39.58
N ASN A 22 -14.37 8.59 -38.49
CA ASN A 22 -13.95 7.40 -37.73
C ASN A 22 -14.48 7.45 -36.28
N GLU A 23 -15.76 7.10 -36.09
CA GLU A 23 -16.21 6.62 -34.77
C GLU A 23 -15.84 5.13 -34.68
N VAL A 24 -14.80 4.87 -33.89
CA VAL A 24 -14.53 3.52 -33.39
C VAL A 24 -15.62 3.19 -32.39
N ILE A 25 -16.56 2.38 -32.85
CA ILE A 25 -17.47 1.60 -32.00
C ILE A 25 -16.59 0.60 -31.24
N THR A 26 -16.16 0.93 -30.03
CA THR A 26 -15.81 -0.10 -29.04
C THR A 26 -17.07 -0.42 -28.28
N THR A 27 -17.73 -1.45 -28.78
CA THR A 27 -18.62 -2.37 -28.08
C THR A 27 -18.49 -2.28 -26.55
N GLU A 28 -19.54 -1.78 -25.92
CA GLU A 28 -19.87 -2.11 -24.54
C GLU A 28 -20.01 -3.64 -24.51
N THR A 29 -18.99 -4.34 -24.00
CA THR A 29 -19.12 -5.74 -23.65
C THR A 29 -20.03 -5.78 -22.43
N GLU A 30 -21.33 -5.84 -22.64
CA GLU A 30 -22.26 -6.29 -21.63
C GLU A 30 -21.84 -7.72 -21.26
N GLU A 31 -21.08 -7.85 -20.16
CA GLU A 31 -20.84 -9.13 -19.54
C GLU A 31 -22.21 -9.69 -19.15
N HIS A 32 -22.73 -10.60 -19.96
CA HIS A 32 -23.96 -11.31 -19.67
C HIS A 32 -23.73 -12.11 -18.39
N LEU A 33 -24.23 -11.59 -17.27
CA LEU A 33 -24.12 -12.27 -15.98
C LEU A 33 -24.81 -13.64 -16.13
N LEU A 34 -24.03 -14.72 -16.03
CA LEU A 34 -24.57 -16.07 -16.13
C LEU A 34 -25.43 -16.37 -14.90
N ASP A 35 -26.58 -17.01 -15.12
CA ASP A 35 -27.46 -17.41 -14.02
C ASP A 35 -26.74 -18.40 -13.08
N LYS A 36 -27.10 -18.34 -11.80
CA LYS A 36 -26.47 -19.15 -10.74
C LYS A 36 -26.55 -20.66 -11.01
N GLU A 37 -27.62 -21.12 -11.66
CA GLU A 37 -27.79 -22.52 -12.08
C GLU A 37 -26.81 -22.92 -13.19
N ILE A 38 -26.47 -22.00 -14.10
CA ILE A 38 -25.47 -22.22 -15.15
C ILE A 38 -24.06 -22.22 -14.53
N LEU A 39 -23.81 -21.34 -13.56
CA LEU A 39 -22.54 -21.30 -12.82
C LEU A 39 -22.31 -22.60 -12.01
N ASP A 40 -23.35 -23.14 -11.35
CA ASP A 40 -23.26 -24.42 -10.63
C ASP A 40 -22.99 -25.61 -11.59
N ILE A 41 -23.52 -25.56 -12.83
CA ILE A 41 -23.23 -26.58 -13.87
C ILE A 41 -21.78 -26.47 -14.37
N LEU A 42 -21.23 -25.26 -14.48
CA LEU A 42 -19.85 -25.02 -14.90
C LEU A 42 -18.82 -25.49 -13.87
N GLY A 43 -19.26 -25.76 -12.64
CA GLY A 43 -18.43 -26.25 -11.54
C GLY A 43 -17.71 -25.13 -10.79
N ASP A 44 -17.10 -25.49 -9.66
CA ASP A 44 -16.35 -24.53 -8.84
C ASP A 44 -15.18 -23.96 -9.64
N ASP A 45 -15.17 -22.64 -9.82
CA ASP A 45 -14.09 -21.93 -10.50
C ASP A 45 -12.77 -22.06 -9.68
N PRO A 46 -11.74 -22.76 -10.21
CA PRO A 46 -10.47 -22.94 -9.50
C PRO A 46 -9.68 -21.64 -9.34
N THR A 47 -10.08 -20.55 -10.01
CA THR A 47 -9.51 -19.21 -9.83
C THR A 47 -10.17 -18.42 -8.69
N CYS A 48 -11.32 -18.87 -8.17
CA CYS A 48 -12.11 -18.19 -7.14
C CYS A 48 -11.93 -18.79 -5.73
N THR A 49 -10.75 -19.35 -5.42
CA THR A 49 -10.46 -19.91 -4.09
C THR A 49 -10.10 -18.85 -3.04
N ALA A 50 -10.05 -17.57 -3.42
CA ALA A 50 -9.68 -16.49 -2.52
C ALA A 50 -10.90 -16.06 -1.69
N ILE A 51 -10.91 -16.45 -0.42
CA ILE A 51 -11.88 -15.95 0.56
C ILE A 51 -11.51 -14.48 0.85
N TYR A 52 -12.25 -13.54 0.27
CA TYR A 52 -12.11 -12.11 0.53
C TYR A 52 -12.95 -11.69 1.75
N GLY A 53 -12.47 -10.67 2.48
CA GLY A 53 -13.21 -10.06 3.59
C GLY A 53 -14.30 -9.10 3.11
N LEU A 54 -15.00 -8.48 4.06
CA LEU A 54 -15.97 -7.40 3.79
C LEU A 54 -15.30 -6.22 3.09
N ASP A 55 -16.06 -5.57 2.20
CA ASP A 55 -15.62 -4.37 1.53
C ASP A 55 -15.33 -3.24 2.51
N ILE A 56 -14.19 -2.59 2.30
CA ILE A 56 -13.83 -1.34 2.97
C ILE A 56 -14.34 -0.15 2.16
N HIS A 57 -14.36 1.04 2.78
CA HIS A 57 -14.80 2.27 2.12
C HIS A 57 -14.07 2.49 0.78
N LYS A 58 -14.82 2.77 -0.30
CA LYS A 58 -14.30 2.86 -1.69
C LYS A 58 -13.08 3.79 -1.83
N GLU A 59 -13.15 4.96 -1.20
CA GLU A 59 -12.05 5.92 -1.20
C GLU A 59 -10.77 5.40 -0.52
N LEU A 60 -10.92 4.54 0.50
CA LEU A 60 -9.80 3.90 1.17
C LEU A 60 -9.23 2.77 0.30
N ALA A 61 -10.09 1.94 -0.28
CA ALA A 61 -9.69 0.85 -1.17
C ALA A 61 -8.84 1.34 -2.34
N SER A 62 -9.30 2.40 -3.04
CA SER A 62 -8.58 2.99 -4.18
C SER A 62 -7.17 3.44 -3.80
N ARG A 63 -7.02 4.13 -2.65
CA ARG A 63 -5.71 4.62 -2.18
C ARG A 63 -4.79 3.48 -1.77
N LEU A 64 -5.31 2.48 -1.04
CA LEU A 64 -4.52 1.32 -0.63
C LEU A 64 -4.05 0.53 -1.85
N GLN A 65 -4.92 0.32 -2.84
CA GLN A 65 -4.56 -0.36 -4.08
C GLN A 65 -3.47 0.40 -4.84
N HIS A 66 -3.60 1.72 -4.97
CA HIS A 66 -2.57 2.54 -5.61
C HIS A 66 -1.21 2.44 -4.89
N VAL A 67 -1.20 2.52 -3.55
CA VAL A 67 0.03 2.39 -2.75
C VAL A 67 0.61 0.98 -2.82
N SER A 68 -0.22 -0.06 -2.87
CA SER A 68 0.22 -1.45 -3.02
C SER A 68 0.89 -1.71 -4.37
N THR A 69 0.41 -1.08 -5.46
CA THR A 69 0.99 -1.26 -6.81
C THR A 69 2.19 -0.34 -7.04
N SER A 70 2.11 0.92 -6.61
CA SER A 70 3.12 1.95 -6.93
C SER A 70 4.21 2.06 -5.85
N GLY A 71 3.95 1.53 -4.66
CA GLY A 71 4.79 1.74 -3.49
C GLY A 71 4.73 3.18 -2.96
N LEU A 72 5.60 3.47 -1.99
CA LEU A 72 5.79 4.82 -1.44
C LEU A 72 7.08 5.44 -1.98
N THR A 73 7.02 6.74 -2.27
CA THR A 73 8.21 7.53 -2.64
C THR A 73 9.20 7.62 -1.47
N LYS A 74 10.46 7.95 -1.76
CA LYS A 74 11.50 8.07 -0.72
C LYS A 74 11.21 9.24 0.22
N GLU A 75 10.62 10.29 -0.31
CA GLU A 75 10.23 11.53 0.37
C GLU A 75 9.12 11.24 1.38
N THR A 76 8.02 10.64 0.92
CA THR A 76 6.89 10.26 1.79
C THR A 76 7.31 9.26 2.85
N ARG A 77 8.21 8.31 2.51
CA ARG A 77 8.74 7.36 3.50
C ARG A 77 9.50 8.09 4.62
N LYS A 78 10.35 9.05 4.28
CA LYS A 78 11.11 9.84 5.27
C LYS A 78 10.18 10.71 6.12
N GLU A 79 9.20 11.36 5.51
CA GLU A 79 8.21 12.18 6.21
C GLU A 79 7.45 11.35 7.25
N LEU A 80 6.95 10.16 6.87
CA LEU A 80 6.27 9.25 7.80
C LEU A 80 7.19 8.79 8.94
N GLN A 81 8.45 8.50 8.64
CA GLN A 81 9.42 8.10 9.67
C GLN A 81 9.75 9.22 10.66
N GLN A 82 9.76 10.47 10.20
CA GLN A 82 9.95 11.64 11.06
C GLN A 82 8.70 11.94 11.89
N ARG A 83 7.51 11.77 11.30
CA ARG A 83 6.23 12.00 11.97
C ARG A 83 5.95 10.96 13.05
N TYR A 84 6.40 9.72 12.84
CA TYR A 84 6.20 8.60 13.76
C TYR A 84 7.56 8.04 14.21
N PRO A 85 8.28 8.77 15.10
CA PRO A 85 9.50 8.27 15.71
C PRO A 85 9.18 7.10 16.66
N LEU A 86 10.22 6.38 17.09
CA LEU A 86 10.04 5.33 18.09
C LEU A 86 9.62 5.91 19.44
N PRO A 87 8.69 5.26 20.16
CA PRO A 87 8.33 5.68 21.50
C PRO A 87 9.52 5.47 22.44
N ALA A 88 9.80 6.45 23.30
CA ALA A 88 10.94 6.39 24.22
C ALA A 88 10.86 5.22 25.22
N ASN A 89 9.66 4.74 25.52
CA ASN A 89 9.39 3.58 26.36
C ASN A 89 9.45 2.23 25.61
N ALA A 90 9.64 2.22 24.29
CA ALA A 90 9.62 1.03 23.44
C ALA A 90 10.80 0.99 22.44
N THR A 91 12.02 1.23 22.93
CA THR A 91 13.24 1.32 22.12
C THR A 91 13.62 0.02 21.39
N LEU A 92 13.18 -1.14 21.91
CA LEU A 92 13.43 -2.45 21.30
C LEU A 92 12.73 -2.62 19.94
N LEU A 93 11.76 -1.76 19.59
CA LEU A 93 11.11 -1.76 18.28
C LEU A 93 12.06 -1.42 17.14
N GLY A 94 13.20 -0.77 17.41
CA GLY A 94 14.15 -0.32 16.39
C GLY A 94 14.94 -1.43 15.70
N GLY A 95 14.81 -2.67 16.19
CA GLY A 95 15.64 -3.79 15.78
C GLY A 95 17.08 -3.64 16.28
N PRO A 96 17.82 -4.75 16.44
CA PRO A 96 19.21 -4.69 16.88
C PRO A 96 20.10 -4.11 15.77
N ALA A 97 21.01 -3.20 16.13
CA ALA A 97 22.09 -2.79 15.23
C ALA A 97 23.09 -3.94 15.06
N ILE A 98 23.46 -4.28 13.82
CA ILE A 98 24.57 -5.20 13.58
C ILE A 98 25.87 -4.54 14.04
N ASN A 99 26.69 -5.28 14.79
CA ASN A 99 28.01 -4.83 15.22
C ASN A 99 28.86 -4.44 13.99
N PRO A 100 29.46 -3.23 13.95
CA PRO A 100 30.29 -2.78 12.84
C PRO A 100 31.40 -3.77 12.43
N GLU A 101 31.96 -4.53 13.38
CA GLU A 101 32.99 -5.56 13.09
C GLU A 101 32.43 -6.72 12.25
N ILE A 102 31.20 -7.13 12.53
CA ILE A 102 30.49 -8.18 11.78
C ILE A 102 30.09 -7.63 10.40
N LYS A 103 29.69 -6.36 10.34
CA LYS A 103 29.36 -5.67 9.10
C LYS A 103 30.54 -5.59 8.13
N ALA A 104 31.75 -5.34 8.64
CA ALA A 104 32.97 -5.31 7.83
C ALA A 104 33.38 -6.71 7.32
N ALA A 105 33.03 -7.77 8.04
CA ALA A 105 33.34 -9.16 7.67
C ALA A 105 32.28 -9.82 6.77
N LEU A 106 31.14 -9.16 6.53
CA LEU A 106 30.07 -9.66 5.68
C LEU A 106 30.45 -9.53 4.19
N PRO A 107 30.26 -10.59 3.38
CA PRO A 107 30.27 -10.48 1.93
C PRO A 107 29.29 -9.40 1.45
N GLU A 108 29.65 -8.67 0.40
CA GLU A 108 28.86 -7.54 -0.13
C GLU A 108 27.40 -7.91 -0.41
N THR A 109 27.16 -9.13 -0.92
CA THR A 109 25.82 -9.66 -1.16
C THR A 109 24.98 -9.78 0.11
N LEU A 110 25.57 -10.25 1.21
CA LEU A 110 24.90 -10.36 2.51
C LEU A 110 24.74 -9.00 3.18
N ALA A 111 25.72 -8.09 3.02
CA ALA A 111 25.64 -6.72 3.52
C ALA A 111 24.50 -5.92 2.84
N ASN A 112 24.32 -6.07 1.53
CA ASN A 112 23.23 -5.43 0.79
C ASN A 112 21.86 -5.97 1.21
N ARG A 113 21.75 -7.28 1.44
CA ARG A 113 20.54 -7.92 1.98
C ARG A 113 20.22 -7.43 3.39
N ASP A 114 21.20 -7.35 4.27
CA ASP A 114 21.01 -6.80 5.62
C ASP A 114 20.49 -5.36 5.58
N LYS A 115 21.09 -4.51 4.74
CA LYS A 115 20.68 -3.11 4.59
C LYS A 115 19.23 -2.98 4.08
N ALA A 116 18.79 -3.90 3.21
CA ALA A 116 17.40 -3.94 2.76
C ALA A 116 16.44 -4.30 3.92
N ILE A 117 16.81 -5.29 4.74
CA ILE A 117 16.03 -5.66 5.94
C ILE A 117 16.03 -4.52 6.95
N GLU A 118 17.17 -3.88 7.22
CA GLU A 118 17.28 -2.72 8.11
C GLU A 118 16.35 -1.59 7.66
N THR A 119 16.28 -1.32 6.36
CA THR A 119 15.39 -0.29 5.79
C THR A 119 13.91 -0.65 5.99
N LYS A 120 13.56 -1.94 5.84
CA LYS A 120 12.22 -2.46 6.12
C LYS A 120 11.87 -2.34 7.60
N GLN A 121 12.78 -2.74 8.48
CA GLN A 121 12.60 -2.67 9.94
C GLN A 121 12.38 -1.24 10.43
N LYS A 122 13.07 -0.25 9.85
CA LYS A 122 12.83 1.16 10.17
C LYS A 122 11.41 1.62 9.78
N LEU A 123 10.91 1.17 8.63
CA LEU A 123 9.55 1.49 8.21
C LEU A 123 8.50 0.79 9.09
N LEU A 124 8.71 -0.49 9.42
CA LEU A 124 7.85 -1.23 10.35
C LEU A 124 7.82 -0.59 11.73
N ALA A 125 8.96 -0.15 12.26
CA ALA A 125 9.04 0.54 13.54
C ALA A 125 8.16 1.80 13.55
N SER A 126 8.24 2.64 12.51
CA SER A 126 7.38 3.82 12.39
C SER A 126 5.89 3.49 12.23
N ALA A 127 5.56 2.41 11.52
CA ALA A 127 4.17 1.94 11.41
C ALA A 127 3.63 1.47 12.78
N ILE A 128 4.42 0.71 13.54
CA ILE A 128 4.08 0.27 14.90
C ILE A 128 3.90 1.50 15.81
N SER A 129 4.79 2.49 15.73
CA SER A 129 4.66 3.76 16.46
C SER A 129 3.35 4.49 16.14
N CYS A 130 2.98 4.55 14.85
CA CYS A 130 1.74 5.20 14.42
C CYS A 130 0.51 4.55 15.05
N ILE A 131 0.42 3.21 14.97
CA ILE A 131 -0.70 2.47 15.55
C ILE A 131 -0.67 2.55 17.08
N ALA A 132 0.51 2.46 17.71
CA ALA A 132 0.67 2.61 19.15
C ALA A 132 0.20 3.98 19.65
N SER A 133 0.51 5.06 18.91
CA SER A 133 0.03 6.40 19.22
C SER A 133 -1.51 6.50 19.13
N ALA A 134 -2.12 5.91 18.09
CA ALA A 134 -3.57 5.85 17.97
C ALA A 134 -4.21 5.03 19.12
N SER A 135 -3.60 3.90 19.49
CA SER A 135 -4.04 3.11 20.63
C SER A 135 -3.93 3.87 21.95
N SER A 136 -2.85 4.64 22.17
CA SER A 136 -2.70 5.51 23.34
C SER A 136 -3.82 6.56 23.42
N GLN A 137 -4.18 7.20 22.30
CA GLN A 137 -5.28 8.16 22.26
C GLN A 137 -6.63 7.53 22.67
N ILE A 138 -6.89 6.28 22.26
CA ILE A 138 -8.10 5.55 22.70
C ILE A 138 -8.02 5.24 24.20
N LEU A 139 -6.85 4.84 24.72
CA LEU A 139 -6.67 4.53 26.14
C LEU A 139 -6.87 5.74 27.05
N ASP A 140 -6.48 6.93 26.57
CA ASP A 140 -6.63 8.21 27.28
C ASP A 140 -8.03 8.83 27.13
N SER A 141 -8.84 8.35 26.19
CA SER A 141 -10.22 8.81 25.99
C SER A 141 -11.17 8.31 27.09
N GLN A 142 -12.23 9.08 27.37
CA GLN A 142 -13.26 8.67 28.34
C GLN A 142 -14.10 7.51 27.81
N ASP A 143 -14.45 7.53 26.52
CA ASP A 143 -15.19 6.46 25.83
C ASP A 143 -14.23 5.52 25.10
N LYS A 144 -13.80 4.47 25.80
CA LYS A 144 -12.88 3.47 25.27
C LYS A 144 -13.61 2.58 24.26
N ASN A 145 -13.42 2.85 22.97
CA ASN A 145 -13.85 1.94 21.90
C ASN A 145 -12.97 0.67 21.88
N THR A 146 -13.37 -0.33 22.64
CA THR A 146 -12.63 -1.59 22.85
C THR A 146 -12.51 -2.42 21.58
N GLU A 147 -13.49 -2.37 20.68
CA GLU A 147 -13.43 -3.07 19.39
C GLU A 147 -12.38 -2.48 18.46
N LEU A 148 -12.33 -1.15 18.35
CA LEU A 148 -11.32 -0.46 17.56
C LEU A 148 -9.92 -0.69 18.15
N LEU A 149 -9.79 -0.57 19.46
CA LEU A 149 -8.54 -0.86 20.16
C LEU A 149 -8.06 -2.29 19.89
N LYS A 150 -8.97 -3.27 19.90
CA LYS A 150 -8.64 -4.66 19.57
C LYS A 150 -8.10 -4.79 18.16
N LYS A 151 -8.77 -4.20 17.15
CA LYS A 151 -8.30 -4.23 15.75
C LYS A 151 -6.92 -3.60 15.58
N LEU A 152 -6.68 -2.45 16.22
CA LEU A 152 -5.37 -1.79 16.19
C LEU A 152 -4.29 -2.63 16.88
N MET A 153 -4.61 -3.24 18.02
CA MET A 153 -3.67 -4.10 18.74
C MET A 153 -3.35 -5.39 17.99
N ASP A 154 -4.32 -6.02 17.34
CA ASP A 154 -4.10 -7.20 16.51
C ASP A 154 -3.19 -6.86 15.31
N ALA A 155 -3.42 -5.71 14.64
CA ALA A 155 -2.52 -5.22 13.61
C ALA A 155 -1.10 -4.95 14.13
N ASN A 156 -0.98 -4.31 15.31
CA ASN A 156 0.32 -4.05 15.94
C ASN A 156 1.08 -5.33 16.27
N LYS A 157 0.39 -6.36 16.76
CA LYS A 157 0.99 -7.67 17.05
C LYS A 157 1.57 -8.32 15.79
N LEU A 158 0.82 -8.29 14.68
CA LEU A 158 1.29 -8.82 13.40
C LEU A 158 2.53 -8.07 12.90
N LEU A 159 2.56 -6.74 13.00
CA LEU A 159 3.73 -5.95 12.61
C LEU A 159 4.94 -6.23 13.51
N CYS A 160 4.73 -6.38 14.82
CA CYS A 160 5.79 -6.76 15.77
C CYS A 160 6.35 -8.15 15.47
N ASP A 161 5.51 -9.11 15.05
CA ASP A 161 5.96 -10.45 14.67
C ASP A 161 6.84 -10.42 13.41
N ILE A 162 6.46 -9.64 12.40
CA ILE A 162 7.29 -9.40 11.21
C ILE A 162 8.64 -8.77 11.60
N GLN A 163 8.62 -7.76 12.48
CA GLN A 163 9.83 -7.11 13.00
C GLN A 163 10.76 -8.08 13.72
N HIS A 164 10.17 -9.02 14.49
CA HIS A 164 10.90 -10.07 15.18
C HIS A 164 11.54 -11.07 14.21
N SER A 165 10.78 -11.54 13.20
CA SER A 165 11.27 -12.43 12.15
C SER A 165 12.45 -11.85 11.38
N ASP A 166 12.39 -10.56 11.04
CA ASP A 166 13.52 -9.84 10.44
C ASP A 166 14.74 -9.82 11.37
N SER A 167 14.54 -9.57 12.67
CA SER A 167 15.61 -9.53 13.65
C SER A 167 16.30 -10.89 13.80
N ILE A 168 15.54 -11.99 13.77
CA ILE A 168 16.08 -13.35 13.72
C ILE A 168 16.92 -13.53 12.45
N THR A 169 16.40 -13.13 11.28
CA THR A 169 17.09 -13.27 10.00
C THR A 169 18.44 -12.53 10.01
N ARG A 170 18.48 -11.31 10.54
CA ARG A 170 19.73 -10.53 10.68
C ARG A 170 20.71 -11.16 11.65
N ARG A 171 20.22 -11.77 12.74
CA ARG A 171 21.05 -12.55 13.68
C ARG A 171 21.65 -13.80 13.02
N MET A 172 20.90 -14.48 12.15
CA MET A 172 21.39 -15.63 11.39
C MET A 172 22.54 -15.22 10.45
N PHE A 173 22.42 -14.09 9.74
CA PHE A 173 23.54 -13.59 8.94
C PHE A 173 24.77 -13.30 9.80
N SER A 174 24.59 -12.64 10.93
CA SER A 174 25.69 -12.30 11.84
C SER A 174 26.41 -13.56 12.36
N THR A 175 25.66 -14.58 12.77
CA THR A 175 26.23 -15.85 13.28
C THR A 175 26.86 -16.70 12.18
N SER A 176 26.37 -16.63 10.94
CA SER A 176 26.98 -17.34 9.81
C SER A 176 28.41 -16.90 9.53
N VAL A 177 28.70 -15.60 9.69
CA VAL A 177 30.04 -15.01 9.51
C VAL A 177 31.00 -15.45 10.63
N LEU A 178 30.53 -15.51 11.87
CA LEU A 178 31.33 -15.97 13.01
C LEU A 178 31.74 -17.45 12.88
N LYS A 179 30.85 -18.30 12.34
CA LYS A 179 31.17 -19.72 12.09
C LYS A 179 32.23 -19.90 10.99
N TYR A 180 32.29 -19.00 10.02
CA TYR A 180 33.29 -19.07 8.95
C TYR A 180 34.68 -18.60 9.42
N LYS A 181 34.76 -17.65 10.36
CA LYS A 181 36.03 -17.09 10.85
C LYS A 181 36.78 -18.00 11.84
N ASN A 182 36.11 -19.03 12.37
CA ASN A 182 36.67 -20.01 13.33
C ASN A 182 37.02 -21.36 12.68
N ARG A 183 37.11 -21.43 11.35
CA ARG A 183 37.66 -22.55 10.59
C ARG A 183 38.92 -22.10 9.87
#